data_AF-A0A828PXP9-F1
#
_entry.id   AF-A0A828PXP9-F1
#
_cell.length_a   1.000
_cell.length_b   1.000
_cell.length_c   1.000
_cell.angle_alpha   90.00
_cell.angle_beta   90.00
_cell.angle_gamma   90.00
#
_symmetry.space_group_name_H-M   'P 1'
#
loop_
_entity.id
_entity.type
_entity.pdbx_description
1 polymer ?
#
loop_
_entity_poly.entity_id
_entity_poly.type
_entity_poly.pdbx_seq_one_letter_code
_entity_poly.pdbx_strand_id
1 'polypeptide(L)'
;KLLGFYAQNLPAHPEWKIKPDDELISTVRQILLKQIGQRNAESGLYQEMLKRVASNWPDLTLADMTGDTDASTVFSTDEVVPGMFTRQAWEEQVQDAINEVVRTRRDEIDWVLADKTHQTGSDISPEALKARLTERYFTDFGNAWLNMLNSIQWHEPTSLSEAIAQLSLIGDVRQSPLVALMNTLNYQGKTGQKGEALADSIVDSAKKLLDKKKNGRQFIEQAQGHEGPLDGVFGPLTGLMEGKEGAGSNGNLSFRSWLARVTQMRLKLQQVTSAPDPQAMSQMLARAVFQGKAIDLTDTRDYGSLVAASLGQEWSGFGQSLFVQPLDLAWRQVLAPAAGSLNARWQTTIVDQWNKAFAGRYPFKATGSDASLLLLAQFLRSDSGRITTFLKTHLGGLLHQEGNRWVVDPSASQGMVVSPDFLRAINQLAELSDIVFSQGDAGVHFELMARPSRDVARVQLTLDEQNLDYFNQMESWQGFTWPGNTYYPGVSLSWRSVSSGMQLYASHQGNWGFIRLLDKALITPLDASRTQLVWITADGNPLKFVMRSELGDGPLALLKLQGFTLPTAIFNVAAGTEGVE
;
A
#
# COMPACT_ATOMS: atom_id res chain seq x y z
N LYS A 1 33.76 -10.05 35.73
CA LYS A 1 34.52 -10.71 36.83
C LYS A 1 35.97 -11.01 36.44
N LEU A 2 36.28 -11.44 35.21
CA LEU A 2 37.67 -11.74 34.79
C LEU A 2 38.57 -10.50 34.63
N LEU A 3 38.09 -9.43 33.99
CA LEU A 3 38.85 -8.19 33.78
C LEU A 3 39.24 -7.48 35.10
N GLY A 4 38.34 -7.48 36.09
CA GLY A 4 38.62 -6.90 37.42
C GLY A 4 39.65 -7.71 38.21
N PHE A 5 39.63 -9.04 38.09
CA PHE A 5 40.65 -9.92 38.68
C PHE A 5 42.04 -9.64 38.07
N TYR A 6 42.15 -9.54 36.74
CA TYR A 6 43.41 -9.20 36.08
C TYR A 6 43.90 -7.80 36.45
N ALA A 7 43.04 -6.78 36.46
CA ALA A 7 43.43 -5.41 36.79
C ALA A 7 43.97 -5.26 38.23
N GLN A 8 43.40 -5.99 39.20
CA GLN A 8 43.86 -5.96 40.61
C GLN A 8 45.16 -6.74 40.85
N ASN A 9 45.40 -7.81 40.10
CA ASN A 9 46.54 -8.71 40.34
C ASN A 9 47.74 -8.45 39.41
N LEU A 10 47.58 -7.70 38.30
CA LEU A 10 48.65 -7.33 37.38
C LEU A 10 49.88 -6.65 38.05
N PRO A 11 49.72 -5.78 39.06
CA PRO A 11 50.87 -5.18 39.75
C PRO A 11 51.71 -6.20 40.55
N ALA A 12 51.07 -7.26 41.06
CA ALA A 12 51.74 -8.33 41.80
C ALA A 12 52.31 -9.44 40.88
N HIS A 13 51.76 -9.55 39.66
CA HIS A 13 52.11 -10.55 38.66
C HIS A 13 52.44 -9.88 37.31
N PRO A 14 53.59 -9.19 37.19
CA PRO A 14 53.99 -8.49 35.97
C PRO A 14 54.14 -9.42 34.75
N GLU A 15 54.29 -10.72 34.97
CA GLU A 15 54.30 -11.77 33.95
C GLU A 15 52.97 -11.95 33.22
N TRP A 16 51.84 -11.51 33.79
CA TRP A 16 50.52 -11.58 33.15
C TRP A 16 50.26 -10.43 32.16
N LYS A 17 51.19 -9.47 32.06
CA LYS A 17 51.11 -8.39 31.09
C LYS A 17 51.23 -8.98 29.68
N ILE A 18 50.12 -9.01 28.94
CA ILE A 18 50.13 -9.28 27.50
C ILE A 18 50.97 -8.18 26.86
N LYS A 19 52.16 -8.54 26.40
CA LYS A 19 52.99 -7.62 25.62
C LYS A 19 52.40 -7.61 24.21
N PRO A 20 51.95 -6.45 23.71
CA PRO A 20 51.56 -6.35 22.31
C PRO A 20 52.77 -6.79 21.47
N ASP A 21 52.51 -7.69 20.53
CA ASP A 21 53.47 -7.98 19.48
C ASP A 21 53.40 -6.82 18.49
N ASP A 22 54.27 -5.82 18.69
CA ASP A 22 54.31 -4.62 17.89
C ASP A 22 54.61 -4.93 16.40
N GLU A 23 55.30 -6.05 16.13
CA GLU A 23 55.58 -6.53 14.78
C GLU A 23 54.32 -7.11 14.14
N LEU A 24 53.57 -7.95 14.87
CA LEU A 24 52.29 -8.46 14.40
C LEU A 24 51.26 -7.34 14.19
N ILE A 25 51.15 -6.40 15.12
CA ILE A 25 50.21 -5.28 15.03
C ILE A 25 50.55 -4.36 13.85
N SER A 26 51.83 -4.05 13.64
CA SER A 26 52.25 -3.24 12.50
C SER A 26 52.03 -3.97 11.17
N THR A 27 52.29 -5.27 11.11
CA THR A 27 52.03 -6.12 9.94
C THR A 27 50.55 -6.17 9.59
N VAL A 28 49.67 -6.44 10.57
CA VAL A 28 48.22 -6.47 10.36
C VAL A 28 47.69 -5.09 9.94
N ARG A 29 48.20 -4.00 10.53
CA ARG A 29 47.83 -2.64 10.13
C ARG A 29 48.27 -2.32 8.71
N GLN A 30 49.46 -2.74 8.29
CA GLN A 30 49.92 -2.58 6.90
C GLN A 30 49.06 -3.39 5.92
N ILE A 31 48.68 -4.63 6.27
CA ILE A 31 47.78 -5.46 5.46
C ILE A 31 46.41 -4.78 5.28
N LEU A 32 45.82 -4.27 6.36
CA LEU A 32 44.53 -3.58 6.32
C LEU A 32 44.59 -2.27 5.52
N LEU A 33 45.64 -1.47 5.70
CA LEU A 33 45.86 -0.24 4.92
C LEU A 33 46.06 -0.54 3.43
N LYS A 34 46.76 -1.63 3.10
CA LYS A 34 46.93 -2.10 1.72
C LYS A 34 45.59 -2.53 1.12
N GLN A 35 44.76 -3.28 1.85
CA GLN A 35 43.43 -3.70 1.40
C GLN A 35 42.46 -2.51 1.21
N ILE A 36 42.46 -1.56 2.14
CA ILE A 36 41.62 -0.34 2.07
C ILE A 36 42.09 0.57 0.92
N GLY A 37 43.41 0.77 0.79
CA GLY A 37 44.00 1.53 -0.31
C GLY A 37 43.70 0.93 -1.68
N GLN A 38 43.68 -0.40 -1.81
CA GLN A 38 43.35 -1.11 -3.05
C GLN A 38 41.89 -0.89 -3.48
N ARG A 39 40.91 -1.03 -2.57
CA ARG A 39 39.49 -0.78 -2.88
C ARG A 39 39.20 0.68 -3.24
N ASN A 40 39.88 1.61 -2.56
CA ASN A 40 39.76 3.04 -2.86
C ASN A 40 40.41 3.41 -4.20
N ALA A 41 41.52 2.74 -4.57
CA ALA A 41 42.17 2.94 -5.86
C ALA A 41 41.31 2.46 -7.04
N GLU A 42 40.67 1.27 -6.95
CA GLU A 42 39.76 0.78 -8.00
C GLU A 42 38.56 1.72 -8.20
N SER A 43 38.00 2.27 -7.12
CA SER A 43 36.91 3.24 -7.21
C SER A 43 37.36 4.58 -7.79
N GLY A 44 38.57 5.05 -7.47
CA GLY A 44 39.15 6.25 -8.08
C GLY A 44 39.36 6.09 -9.58
N LEU A 45 39.98 4.99 -10.00
CA LEU A 45 40.23 4.68 -11.42
C LEU A 45 38.94 4.60 -12.23
N TYR A 46 37.90 3.95 -11.68
CA TYR A 46 36.59 3.86 -12.31
C TYR A 46 35.94 5.25 -12.48
N GLN A 47 35.98 6.10 -11.44
CA GLN A 47 35.39 7.44 -11.50
C GLN A 47 36.16 8.36 -12.47
N GLU A 48 37.48 8.27 -12.51
CA GLU A 48 38.30 9.03 -13.46
C GLU A 48 38.06 8.60 -14.91
N MET A 49 37.94 7.28 -15.14
CA MET A 49 37.53 6.71 -16.42
C MET A 49 36.17 7.25 -16.86
N LEU A 50 35.15 7.18 -15.99
CA LEU A 50 33.81 7.70 -16.30
C LEU A 50 33.83 9.20 -16.60
N LYS A 51 34.55 10.00 -15.81
CA LYS A 51 34.67 11.45 -16.03
C LYS A 51 35.22 11.79 -17.41
N ARG A 52 36.16 10.97 -17.91
CA ARG A 52 36.75 11.13 -19.25
C ARG A 52 35.80 10.69 -20.36
N VAL A 53 34.95 9.69 -20.11
CA VAL A 53 33.91 9.29 -21.07
C VAL A 53 32.79 10.34 -21.10
N ALA A 54 32.34 10.81 -19.94
CA ALA A 54 31.26 11.78 -19.79
C ALA A 54 31.49 13.09 -20.58
N SER A 55 32.75 13.52 -20.76
CA SER A 55 33.04 14.74 -21.54
C SER A 55 32.71 14.61 -23.03
N ASN A 56 32.60 13.38 -23.56
CA ASN A 56 32.40 13.12 -24.98
C ASN A 56 30.95 12.74 -25.31
N TRP A 57 30.15 12.40 -24.30
CA TRP A 57 28.79 11.87 -24.46
C TRP A 57 27.80 12.75 -23.70
N PRO A 58 27.01 13.59 -24.41
CA PRO A 58 26.01 14.43 -23.76
C PRO A 58 24.88 13.59 -23.16
N ASP A 59 24.23 14.15 -22.13
CA ASP A 59 23.12 13.49 -21.45
C ASP A 59 21.94 13.27 -22.42
N LEU A 60 21.33 12.09 -22.30
CA LEU A 60 20.20 11.67 -23.11
C LEU A 60 18.89 12.08 -22.42
N THR A 61 18.12 12.95 -23.07
CA THR A 61 16.84 13.46 -22.56
C THR A 61 15.67 12.59 -23.02
N LEU A 62 14.49 12.81 -22.43
CA LEU A 62 13.27 12.12 -22.88
C LEU A 62 12.96 12.41 -24.36
N ALA A 63 13.16 13.65 -24.81
CA ALA A 63 12.91 14.04 -26.20
C ALA A 63 13.80 13.27 -27.18
N ASP A 64 15.06 13.03 -26.81
CA ASP A 64 15.98 12.23 -27.64
C ASP A 64 15.54 10.76 -27.73
N MET A 65 14.91 10.23 -26.67
CA MET A 65 14.42 8.84 -26.62
C MET A 65 13.12 8.64 -27.41
N THR A 66 12.30 9.68 -27.55
CA THR A 66 11.03 9.63 -28.28
C THR A 66 11.15 10.15 -29.72
N GLY A 67 12.26 10.77 -30.09
CA GLY A 67 12.51 11.26 -31.44
C GLY A 67 11.48 12.30 -31.88
N ASP A 68 10.95 12.17 -33.09
CA ASP A 68 9.96 13.13 -33.65
C ASP A 68 8.56 13.00 -33.02
N THR A 69 8.35 12.08 -32.08
CA THR A 69 7.08 11.94 -31.37
C THR A 69 7.03 12.86 -30.15
N ASP A 70 5.97 13.67 -30.05
CA ASP A 70 5.82 14.66 -29.00
C ASP A 70 5.29 14.02 -27.71
N ALA A 71 6.21 13.67 -26.80
CA ALA A 71 5.91 13.16 -25.47
C ALA A 71 5.33 14.22 -24.53
N SER A 72 5.61 15.50 -24.78
CA SER A 72 5.36 16.60 -23.83
C SER A 72 3.88 16.86 -23.55
N THR A 73 2.98 16.27 -24.36
CA THR A 73 1.53 16.35 -24.20
C THR A 73 0.93 15.25 -23.33
N VAL A 74 1.71 14.22 -22.98
CA VAL A 74 1.24 13.01 -22.28
C VAL A 74 2.04 12.67 -21.04
N PHE A 75 3.37 12.77 -21.08
CA PHE A 75 4.22 12.49 -19.92
C PHE A 75 5.54 13.26 -19.99
N SER A 76 6.12 13.55 -18.83
CA SER A 76 7.37 14.30 -18.71
C SER A 76 8.25 13.78 -17.58
N THR A 77 9.52 14.17 -17.61
CA THR A 77 10.50 13.95 -16.56
C THR A 77 11.55 15.05 -16.65
N ASP A 78 12.06 15.48 -15.49
CA ASP A 78 13.17 16.44 -15.40
C ASP A 78 14.53 15.75 -15.30
N GLU A 79 14.53 14.42 -15.06
CA GLU A 79 15.74 13.61 -15.03
C GLU A 79 16.29 13.37 -16.44
N VAL A 80 17.56 12.96 -16.51
CA VAL A 80 18.24 12.57 -17.76
C VAL A 80 19.06 11.31 -17.54
N VAL A 81 19.37 10.58 -18.61
CA VAL A 81 20.36 9.49 -18.54
C VAL A 81 21.72 10.06 -18.91
N PRO A 82 22.75 9.99 -18.04
CA PRO A 82 24.09 10.42 -18.41
C PRO A 82 24.57 9.71 -19.67
N GLY A 83 25.07 10.45 -20.65
CA GLY A 83 25.37 9.92 -21.99
C GLY A 83 26.37 8.76 -22.00
N MET A 84 27.24 8.71 -21.00
CA MET A 84 28.19 7.62 -20.78
C MET A 84 27.53 6.26 -20.50
N PHE A 85 26.26 6.23 -20.10
CA PHE A 85 25.46 5.02 -19.87
C PHE A 85 24.49 4.75 -21.03
N THR A 86 25.02 4.80 -22.25
CA THR A 86 24.29 4.45 -23.48
C THR A 86 25.01 3.33 -24.21
N ARG A 87 24.28 2.62 -25.07
CA ARG A 87 24.83 1.57 -25.93
C ARG A 87 25.96 2.07 -26.80
N GLN A 88 25.78 3.25 -27.37
CA GLN A 88 26.76 3.92 -28.21
C GLN A 88 28.04 4.20 -27.42
N ALA A 89 27.94 4.79 -26.22
CA ALA A 89 29.09 5.02 -25.35
C ALA A 89 29.80 3.71 -24.96
N TRP A 90 29.03 2.64 -24.69
CA TRP A 90 29.58 1.31 -24.41
C TRP A 90 30.42 0.76 -25.58
N GLU A 91 29.81 0.70 -26.76
CA GLU A 91 30.39 0.09 -27.96
C GLU A 91 31.57 0.91 -28.51
N GLU A 92 31.55 2.23 -28.39
CA GLU A 92 32.56 3.11 -29.01
C GLU A 92 33.70 3.53 -28.07
N GLN A 93 33.49 3.62 -26.75
CA GLN A 93 34.49 4.22 -25.86
C GLN A 93 34.68 3.49 -24.53
N VAL A 94 33.62 3.09 -23.82
CA VAL A 94 33.74 2.55 -22.46
C VAL A 94 34.46 1.20 -22.46
N GLN A 95 34.13 0.32 -23.41
CA GLN A 95 34.76 -1.01 -23.48
C GLN A 95 36.29 -0.89 -23.59
N ASP A 96 36.77 0.04 -24.41
CA ASP A 96 38.20 0.31 -24.59
C ASP A 96 38.81 1.06 -23.39
N ALA A 97 38.06 1.99 -22.80
CA ALA A 97 38.49 2.68 -21.59
C ALA A 97 38.72 1.71 -20.41
N ILE A 98 37.85 0.70 -20.25
CA ILE A 98 38.05 -0.37 -19.24
C ILE A 98 39.31 -1.19 -19.57
N ASN A 99 39.53 -1.55 -20.84
CA ASN A 99 40.73 -2.28 -21.26
C ASN A 99 42.01 -1.48 -20.93
N GLU A 100 41.98 -0.16 -21.10
CA GLU A 100 43.12 0.72 -20.81
C GLU A 100 43.43 0.83 -19.32
N VAL A 101 42.39 0.94 -18.47
CA VAL A 101 42.55 0.94 -17.01
C VAL A 101 43.17 -0.37 -16.55
N VAL A 102 42.70 -1.50 -17.09
CA VAL A 102 43.21 -2.84 -16.78
C VAL A 102 44.68 -2.98 -17.22
N ARG A 103 45.04 -2.48 -18.40
CA ARG A 103 46.43 -2.48 -18.91
C ARG A 103 47.35 -1.64 -18.03
N THR A 104 46.98 -0.39 -17.77
CA THR A 104 47.76 0.53 -16.94
C THR A 104 48.00 -0.06 -15.55
N ARG A 105 46.96 -0.68 -14.96
CA ARG A 105 47.09 -1.29 -13.64
C ARG A 105 47.99 -2.52 -13.63
N ARG A 106 47.97 -3.31 -14.70
CA ARG A 106 48.91 -4.43 -14.88
C ARG A 106 50.35 -3.92 -14.93
N ASP A 107 50.61 -2.88 -15.71
CA ASP A 107 51.95 -2.30 -15.86
C ASP A 107 52.47 -1.71 -14.54
N GLU A 108 51.61 -1.05 -13.74
CA GLU A 108 51.95 -0.59 -12.39
C GLU A 108 52.29 -1.75 -11.44
N ILE A 109 51.50 -2.83 -11.47
CA ILE A 109 51.70 -4.00 -10.61
C ILE A 109 52.99 -4.73 -11.00
N ASP A 110 53.24 -4.93 -12.29
CA ASP A 110 54.47 -5.56 -12.80
C ASP A 110 55.71 -4.69 -12.49
N TRP A 111 55.60 -3.37 -12.53
CA TRP A 111 56.67 -2.44 -12.14
C TRP A 111 56.97 -2.47 -10.63
N VAL A 112 55.95 -2.54 -9.76
CA VAL A 112 56.13 -2.65 -8.30
C VAL A 112 56.67 -4.03 -7.87
N LEU A 113 56.36 -5.10 -8.63
CA LEU A 113 56.80 -6.46 -8.34
C LEU A 113 58.21 -6.79 -8.83
N ALA A 114 58.80 -5.97 -9.71
CA ALA A 114 60.20 -6.09 -10.09
C ALA A 114 61.18 -5.95 -8.90
N ASP A 115 60.69 -5.49 -7.73
CA ASP A 115 61.50 -5.25 -6.54
C ASP A 115 61.22 -6.21 -5.35
N LYS A 116 60.45 -7.30 -5.49
CA LYS A 116 60.43 -8.40 -4.48
C LYS A 116 59.68 -9.68 -4.92
N THR A 117 60.34 -10.81 -4.68
CA THR A 117 59.87 -12.20 -4.86
C THR A 117 58.76 -12.57 -3.87
N HIS A 118 57.49 -12.29 -4.17
CA HIS A 118 56.36 -13.04 -3.60
C HIS A 118 55.16 -13.06 -4.55
N GLN A 119 54.78 -14.27 -4.99
CA GLN A 119 53.52 -14.54 -5.67
C GLN A 119 52.36 -14.40 -4.69
N THR A 120 51.35 -13.59 -5.03
CA THR A 120 50.05 -13.63 -4.34
C THR A 120 48.90 -13.76 -5.32
N GLY A 121 48.08 -14.78 -5.08
CA GLY A 121 46.61 -14.76 -5.13
C GLY A 121 45.93 -14.49 -6.47
N SER A 122 45.08 -15.43 -6.90
CA SER A 122 44.18 -15.35 -8.06
C SER A 122 43.22 -14.15 -8.12
N ASP A 123 43.14 -13.34 -7.06
CA ASP A 123 42.20 -12.21 -6.94
C ASP A 123 42.67 -10.92 -7.64
N ILE A 124 43.88 -10.92 -8.23
CA ILE A 124 44.52 -9.74 -8.86
C ILE A 124 44.80 -10.01 -10.36
N SER A 125 44.02 -10.89 -11.01
CA SER A 125 44.18 -11.07 -12.46
C SER A 125 43.59 -9.86 -13.21
N PRO A 126 44.24 -9.38 -14.29
CA PRO A 126 43.69 -8.35 -15.18
C PRO A 126 42.28 -8.69 -15.67
N GLU A 127 42.02 -9.97 -15.91
CA GLU A 127 40.72 -10.50 -16.34
C GLU A 127 39.66 -10.35 -15.24
N ALA A 128 40.00 -10.62 -13.98
CA ALA A 128 39.09 -10.42 -12.84
C ALA A 128 38.82 -8.93 -12.58
N LEU A 129 39.81 -8.05 -12.76
CA LEU A 129 39.60 -6.60 -12.67
C LEU A 129 38.67 -6.12 -13.79
N LYS A 130 38.91 -6.56 -15.04
CA LYS A 130 38.03 -6.24 -16.18
C LYS A 130 36.59 -6.65 -15.92
N ALA A 131 36.38 -7.88 -15.44
CA ALA A 131 35.05 -8.39 -15.11
C ALA A 131 34.36 -7.51 -14.04
N ARG A 132 35.05 -7.20 -12.92
CA ARG A 132 34.51 -6.36 -11.85
C ARG A 132 34.18 -4.94 -12.29
N LEU A 133 35.04 -4.31 -13.10
CA LEU A 133 34.78 -2.97 -13.65
C LEU A 133 33.61 -2.97 -14.63
N THR A 134 33.50 -4.02 -15.45
CA THR A 134 32.39 -4.19 -16.41
C THR A 134 31.07 -4.41 -15.69
N GLU A 135 31.04 -5.28 -14.68
CA GLU A 135 29.87 -5.52 -13.84
C GLU A 135 29.42 -4.25 -13.11
N ARG A 136 30.37 -3.51 -12.52
CA ARG A 136 30.09 -2.20 -11.90
C ARG A 136 29.52 -1.20 -12.89
N TYR A 137 30.10 -1.11 -14.10
CA TYR A 137 29.58 -0.24 -15.15
C TYR A 137 28.14 -0.58 -15.52
N PHE A 138 27.82 -1.86 -15.75
CA PHE A 138 26.46 -2.27 -16.09
C PHE A 138 25.47 -2.12 -14.93
N THR A 139 25.94 -2.22 -13.68
CA THR A 139 25.14 -1.88 -12.50
C THR A 139 24.78 -0.40 -12.49
N ASP A 140 25.76 0.50 -12.68
CA ASP A 140 25.53 1.94 -12.72
C ASP A 140 24.69 2.35 -13.94
N PHE A 141 24.89 1.67 -15.08
CA PHE A 141 24.06 1.82 -16.28
C PHE A 141 22.59 1.51 -15.95
N GLY A 142 22.32 0.34 -15.38
CA GLY A 142 20.96 -0.05 -15.00
C GLY A 142 20.32 0.97 -14.06
N ASN A 143 21.06 1.39 -13.03
CA ASN A 143 20.58 2.38 -12.05
C ASN A 143 20.28 3.75 -12.68
N ALA A 144 21.12 4.25 -13.59
CA ALA A 144 20.89 5.51 -14.28
C ALA A 144 19.59 5.50 -15.09
N TRP A 145 19.34 4.40 -15.80
CA TRP A 145 18.09 4.22 -16.55
C TRP A 145 16.87 4.05 -15.64
N LEU A 146 16.98 3.25 -14.57
CA LEU A 146 15.89 3.09 -13.60
C LEU A 146 15.50 4.41 -12.94
N ASN A 147 16.48 5.26 -12.57
CA ASN A 147 16.22 6.56 -11.98
C ASN A 147 15.41 7.47 -12.91
N MET A 148 15.83 7.58 -14.18
CA MET A 148 15.14 8.37 -15.19
C MET A 148 13.73 7.85 -15.50
N LEU A 149 13.56 6.54 -15.62
CA LEU A 149 12.28 5.97 -16.05
C LEU A 149 11.25 5.97 -14.92
N ASN A 150 11.68 5.77 -13.68
CA ASN A 150 10.80 5.85 -12.52
C ASN A 150 10.42 7.28 -12.14
N SER A 151 11.12 8.31 -12.63
CA SER A 151 10.74 9.71 -12.45
C SER A 151 9.73 10.22 -13.49
N ILE A 152 9.38 9.41 -14.50
CA ILE A 152 8.37 9.78 -15.49
C ILE A 152 7.01 9.97 -14.82
N GLN A 153 6.38 11.11 -15.09
CA GLN A 153 5.06 11.47 -14.60
C GLN A 153 4.09 11.64 -15.76
N TRP A 154 2.91 11.04 -15.62
CA TRP A 154 1.82 11.24 -16.57
C TRP A 154 1.11 12.58 -16.34
N HIS A 155 0.72 13.26 -17.41
CA HIS A 155 -0.04 14.50 -17.32
C HIS A 155 -1.52 14.23 -17.09
N GLU A 156 -2.04 14.74 -15.97
CA GLU A 156 -3.44 14.56 -15.60
C GLU A 156 -4.37 15.27 -16.59
N PRO A 157 -5.26 14.55 -17.31
CA PRO A 157 -6.21 15.19 -18.22
C PRO A 157 -7.25 15.97 -17.43
N THR A 158 -7.58 17.16 -17.90
CA THR A 158 -8.59 18.05 -17.30
C THR A 158 -10.01 17.75 -17.75
N SER A 159 -10.17 17.00 -18.85
CA SER A 159 -11.46 16.64 -19.42
C SER A 159 -11.46 15.24 -20.03
N LEU A 160 -12.66 14.68 -20.23
CA LEU A 160 -12.82 13.41 -20.95
C LEU A 160 -12.27 13.50 -22.39
N SER A 161 -12.46 14.63 -23.06
CA SER A 161 -11.94 14.86 -24.42
C SER A 161 -10.41 14.83 -24.48
N GLU A 162 -9.75 15.45 -23.50
CA GLU A 162 -8.30 15.42 -23.36
C GLU A 162 -7.80 14.01 -23.05
N ALA A 163 -8.45 13.28 -22.13
CA ALA A 163 -8.12 11.89 -21.85
C ALA A 163 -8.23 11.00 -23.11
N ILE A 164 -9.28 11.18 -23.92
CA ILE A 164 -9.42 10.49 -25.20
C ILE A 164 -8.29 10.85 -26.16
N ALA A 165 -7.87 12.12 -26.22
CA ALA A 165 -6.76 12.57 -27.05
C ALA A 165 -5.43 11.95 -26.62
N GLN A 166 -5.13 11.93 -25.32
CA GLN A 166 -3.95 11.27 -24.76
C GLN A 166 -3.93 9.78 -25.11
N LEU A 167 -5.03 9.04 -24.84
CA LEU A 167 -5.15 7.61 -25.19
C LEU A 167 -5.05 7.38 -26.70
N SER A 168 -5.49 8.33 -27.52
CA SER A 168 -5.36 8.27 -28.97
C SER A 168 -3.90 8.37 -29.41
N LEU A 169 -3.14 9.29 -28.81
CA LEU A 169 -1.72 9.48 -29.13
C LEU A 169 -0.91 8.24 -28.71
N ILE A 170 -1.06 7.75 -27.47
CA ILE A 170 -0.28 6.59 -27.02
C ILE A 170 -0.69 5.27 -27.67
N GLY A 171 -1.95 5.15 -28.10
CA GLY A 171 -2.45 3.98 -28.83
C GLY A 171 -2.06 3.95 -30.31
N ASP A 172 -1.60 5.07 -30.88
CA ASP A 172 -1.18 5.13 -32.29
C ASP A 172 0.23 4.55 -32.47
N VAL A 173 0.31 3.36 -33.08
CA VAL A 173 1.58 2.64 -33.30
C VAL A 173 2.63 3.46 -34.06
N ARG A 174 2.24 4.45 -34.87
CA ARG A 174 3.16 5.25 -35.69
C ARG A 174 3.63 6.54 -35.00
N GLN A 175 2.76 7.17 -34.22
CA GLN A 175 3.02 8.48 -33.62
C GLN A 175 3.19 8.43 -32.09
N SER A 176 3.06 7.25 -31.48
CA SER A 176 3.09 7.11 -30.04
C SER A 176 4.50 7.35 -29.47
N PRO A 177 4.66 8.35 -28.57
CA PRO A 177 5.91 8.55 -27.85
C PRO A 177 6.25 7.39 -26.91
N LEU A 178 5.24 6.66 -26.42
CA LEU A 178 5.46 5.45 -25.64
C LEU A 178 6.03 4.32 -26.49
N VAL A 179 5.57 4.15 -27.73
CA VAL A 179 6.14 3.15 -28.65
C VAL A 179 7.59 3.49 -28.98
N ALA A 180 7.89 4.77 -29.26
CA ALA A 180 9.25 5.23 -29.50
C ALA A 180 10.16 4.99 -28.28
N LEU A 181 9.71 5.37 -27.08
CA LEU A 181 10.43 5.12 -25.83
C LEU A 181 10.69 3.63 -25.61
N MET A 182 9.68 2.77 -25.75
CA MET A 182 9.82 1.33 -25.57
C MET A 182 10.80 0.70 -26.59
N ASN A 183 10.85 1.21 -27.81
CA ASN A 183 11.84 0.78 -28.81
C ASN A 183 13.27 1.19 -28.40
N THR A 184 13.44 2.42 -27.91
CA THR A 184 14.71 2.90 -27.37
C THR A 184 15.16 2.05 -26.18
N LEU A 185 14.27 1.75 -25.24
CA LEU A 185 14.56 0.89 -24.09
C LEU A 185 14.95 -0.53 -24.51
N ASN A 186 14.25 -1.10 -25.49
CA ASN A 186 14.59 -2.42 -26.03
C ASN A 186 15.96 -2.42 -26.73
N TYR A 187 16.34 -1.33 -27.41
CA TYR A 187 17.65 -1.19 -28.04
C TYR A 187 18.78 -1.07 -27.01
N GLN A 188 18.58 -0.23 -25.99
CA GLN A 188 19.54 0.05 -24.92
C GLN A 188 19.69 -1.13 -23.95
N GLY A 189 18.59 -1.84 -23.64
CA GLY A 189 18.61 -3.02 -22.78
C GLY A 189 19.38 -4.21 -23.36
N LYS A 190 19.62 -4.23 -24.69
CA LYS A 190 20.43 -5.26 -25.37
C LYS A 190 21.93 -4.93 -25.42
N THR A 191 22.37 -3.88 -24.71
CA THR A 191 23.79 -3.48 -24.66
C THR A 191 24.66 -4.58 -24.03
N GLY A 192 25.82 -4.85 -24.64
CA GLY A 192 26.77 -5.85 -24.13
C GLY A 192 26.36 -7.30 -24.38
N GLN A 193 25.20 -7.58 -25.00
CA GLN A 193 24.86 -8.91 -25.46
C GLN A 193 25.83 -9.35 -26.57
N LYS A 194 26.48 -10.50 -26.40
CA LYS A 194 27.32 -11.09 -27.44
C LYS A 194 26.40 -11.68 -28.51
N GLY A 195 26.17 -10.93 -29.59
CA GLY A 195 25.44 -11.45 -30.74
C GLY A 195 26.12 -12.70 -31.28
N GLU A 196 25.35 -13.75 -31.56
CA GLU A 196 25.82 -14.82 -32.44
C GLU A 196 26.30 -14.17 -33.75
N ALA A 197 27.55 -14.45 -34.14
CA ALA A 197 27.87 -14.38 -35.55
C ALA A 197 26.90 -15.33 -36.24
N LEU A 198 25.97 -14.79 -37.05
CA LEU A 198 24.92 -15.52 -37.79
C LEU A 198 25.43 -16.76 -38.57
N ALA A 199 26.75 -16.88 -38.76
CA ALA A 199 27.40 -18.01 -39.40
C ALA A 199 27.43 -19.29 -38.53
N ASP A 200 27.57 -19.19 -37.21
CA ASP A 200 27.76 -20.37 -36.35
C ASP A 200 26.45 -21.11 -36.04
N SER A 201 25.33 -20.38 -35.91
CA SER A 201 24.03 -20.99 -35.59
C SER A 201 23.41 -21.78 -36.75
N ILE A 202 23.77 -21.45 -38.00
CA ILE A 202 23.39 -22.24 -39.19
C ILE A 202 24.17 -23.56 -39.22
N VAL A 203 25.44 -23.55 -38.84
CA VAL A 203 26.30 -24.75 -38.80
C VAL A 203 25.88 -25.67 -37.65
N ASP A 204 25.51 -25.12 -36.50
CA ASP A 204 25.01 -25.91 -35.37
C ASP A 204 23.58 -26.45 -35.60
N SER A 205 22.74 -25.70 -36.31
CA SER A 205 21.42 -26.18 -36.74
C SER A 205 21.54 -27.32 -37.76
N ALA A 206 22.53 -27.27 -38.66
CA ALA A 206 22.83 -28.35 -39.60
C ALA A 206 23.40 -29.60 -38.91
N LYS A 207 24.26 -29.43 -37.89
CA LYS A 207 24.77 -30.55 -37.06
C LYS A 207 23.66 -31.20 -36.22
N LYS A 208 22.79 -30.42 -35.59
CA LYS A 208 21.66 -30.94 -34.78
C LYS A 208 20.61 -31.70 -35.60
N LEU A 209 20.50 -31.43 -36.91
CA LEU A 209 19.63 -32.19 -37.81
C LEU A 209 20.23 -33.55 -38.23
N LEU A 210 21.56 -33.69 -38.20
CA LEU A 210 22.25 -34.94 -38.51
C LEU A 210 22.29 -35.92 -37.31
N ASP A 211 22.32 -35.40 -36.08
CA ASP A 211 22.35 -36.22 -34.86
C ASP A 211 20.98 -36.71 -34.36
N LYS A 212 19.88 -36.28 -34.99
CA LYS A 212 18.50 -36.62 -34.59
C LYS A 212 18.08 -38.08 -34.82
N LYS A 213 19.00 -39.00 -35.18
CA LYS A 213 18.69 -40.42 -35.42
C LYS A 213 19.03 -41.39 -34.29
N LYS A 214 19.60 -40.95 -33.16
CA LYS A 214 19.80 -41.84 -32.00
C LYS A 214 19.52 -41.12 -30.67
N ASN A 215 18.50 -41.63 -29.98
CA ASN A 215 18.15 -41.43 -28.57
C ASN A 215 17.12 -40.32 -28.27
N GLY A 216 15.86 -40.74 -28.14
CA GLY A 216 14.80 -39.98 -27.52
C GLY A 216 14.92 -40.00 -26.00
N ARG A 217 15.36 -38.88 -25.43
CA ARG A 217 14.97 -38.39 -24.10
C ARG A 217 14.80 -36.88 -24.22
N GLN A 218 13.56 -36.42 -24.16
CA GLN A 218 13.24 -35.00 -24.07
C GLN A 218 13.67 -34.50 -22.70
N PHE A 219 14.91 -34.00 -22.61
CA PHE A 219 15.23 -32.97 -21.65
C PHE A 219 14.58 -31.68 -22.17
N ILE A 220 13.74 -31.07 -21.34
CA ILE A 220 13.34 -29.67 -21.53
C ILE A 220 14.60 -28.86 -21.23
N GLU A 221 15.48 -28.71 -22.21
CA GLU A 221 16.43 -27.60 -22.20
C GLU A 221 15.60 -26.35 -22.41
N GLN A 222 15.30 -25.64 -21.32
CA GLN A 222 15.00 -24.23 -21.39
C GLN A 222 16.13 -23.61 -22.20
N ALA A 223 15.83 -23.17 -23.43
CA ALA A 223 16.73 -22.33 -24.18
C ALA A 223 16.84 -21.01 -23.41
N GLN A 224 17.72 -20.97 -22.41
CA GLN A 224 18.23 -19.73 -21.85
C GLN A 224 18.91 -19.02 -23.01
N GLY A 225 18.20 -18.06 -23.60
CA GLY A 225 18.82 -17.09 -24.49
C GLY A 225 19.99 -16.47 -23.74
N HIS A 226 21.12 -16.35 -24.42
CA HIS A 226 22.37 -15.84 -23.88
C HIS A 226 22.16 -14.62 -22.98
N GLU A 227 22.45 -14.78 -21.68
CA GLU A 227 22.25 -13.73 -20.66
C GLU A 227 23.19 -12.54 -20.95
N GLY A 228 22.61 -11.40 -21.30
CA GLY A 228 23.28 -10.11 -21.36
C GLY A 228 23.55 -9.54 -19.97
N PRO A 229 24.54 -8.65 -19.80
CA PRO A 229 24.87 -8.05 -18.50
C PRO A 229 23.74 -7.16 -17.94
N LEU A 230 22.79 -6.75 -18.79
CA LEU A 230 21.63 -5.95 -18.41
C LEU A 230 20.34 -6.77 -18.24
N ASP A 231 20.37 -8.09 -18.47
CA ASP A 231 19.15 -8.91 -18.44
C ASP A 231 18.50 -8.95 -17.05
N GLY A 232 19.28 -8.76 -15.98
CA GLY A 232 18.75 -8.61 -14.62
C GLY A 232 17.83 -7.40 -14.44
N VAL A 233 18.09 -6.30 -15.16
CA VAL A 233 17.33 -5.04 -15.06
C VAL A 233 16.33 -4.89 -16.20
N PHE A 234 16.75 -5.14 -17.45
CA PHE A 234 15.94 -4.94 -18.66
C PHE A 234 15.22 -6.21 -19.16
N GLY A 235 15.50 -7.38 -18.57
CA GLY A 235 14.89 -8.65 -18.96
C GLY A 235 13.35 -8.65 -18.95
N PRO A 236 12.69 -8.15 -17.89
CA PRO A 236 11.23 -8.06 -17.85
C PRO A 236 10.65 -7.19 -18.99
N LEU A 237 11.30 -6.05 -19.28
CA LEU A 237 10.87 -5.12 -20.33
C LEU A 237 11.05 -5.71 -21.73
N THR A 238 12.20 -6.33 -22.00
CA THR A 238 12.45 -7.01 -23.28
C THR A 238 11.50 -8.19 -23.49
N GLY A 239 11.18 -8.94 -22.42
CA GLY A 239 10.16 -9.98 -22.45
C GLY A 239 8.77 -9.48 -22.83
N LEU A 240 8.35 -8.32 -22.29
CA LEU A 240 7.09 -7.66 -22.62
C LEU A 240 7.02 -7.22 -24.10
N MET A 241 8.15 -6.79 -24.66
CA MET A 241 8.27 -6.37 -26.05
C MET A 241 8.29 -7.54 -27.03
N GLU A 242 8.98 -8.63 -26.69
CA GLU A 242 9.08 -9.84 -27.51
C GLU A 242 7.79 -10.68 -27.49
N GLY A 243 7.00 -10.57 -26.41
CA GLY A 243 5.73 -11.29 -26.28
C GLY A 243 5.96 -12.80 -26.21
N LYS A 244 6.85 -13.26 -25.31
CA LYS A 244 7.16 -14.69 -25.17
C LYS A 244 5.90 -15.49 -24.83
N GLU A 245 5.60 -16.49 -25.65
CA GLU A 245 4.60 -17.50 -25.35
C GLU A 245 5.07 -18.38 -24.18
N GLY A 246 4.33 -18.34 -23.08
CA GLY A 246 4.35 -19.36 -22.03
C GLY A 246 5.67 -19.57 -21.26
N ALA A 247 5.81 -18.92 -20.10
CA ALA A 247 6.47 -19.48 -18.90
C ALA A 247 6.22 -18.58 -17.68
N GLY A 248 4.98 -18.61 -17.18
CA GLY A 248 4.59 -17.94 -15.93
C GLY A 248 3.10 -18.07 -15.73
N SER A 249 2.64 -18.18 -14.48
CA SER A 249 1.23 -18.42 -14.11
C SER A 249 0.23 -17.36 -14.58
N ASN A 250 0.67 -16.29 -15.28
CA ASN A 250 -0.09 -15.06 -15.51
C ASN A 250 -0.41 -14.78 -16.99
N GLY A 251 -0.25 -15.74 -17.90
CA GLY A 251 -0.63 -15.60 -19.32
C GLY A 251 0.34 -14.78 -20.18
N ASN A 252 0.10 -14.75 -21.49
CA ASN A 252 0.93 -14.03 -22.46
C ASN A 252 0.73 -12.50 -22.32
N LEU A 253 1.48 -11.86 -21.42
CA LEU A 253 1.55 -10.41 -21.32
C LEU A 253 2.38 -9.86 -22.50
N SER A 254 1.88 -8.86 -23.22
CA SER A 254 2.62 -8.22 -24.30
C SER A 254 2.29 -6.73 -24.44
N PHE A 255 3.28 -5.94 -24.87
CA PHE A 255 3.08 -4.52 -25.13
C PHE A 255 2.01 -4.26 -26.22
N ARG A 256 1.97 -5.12 -27.24
CA ARG A 256 0.96 -5.02 -28.32
C ARG A 256 -0.46 -5.28 -27.82
N SER A 257 -0.62 -6.27 -26.94
CA SER A 257 -1.91 -6.55 -26.30
C SER A 257 -2.36 -5.39 -25.42
N TRP A 258 -1.43 -4.73 -24.71
CA TRP A 258 -1.74 -3.52 -23.95
C TRP A 258 -2.22 -2.38 -24.87
N LEU A 259 -1.53 -2.09 -25.97
CA LEU A 259 -1.94 -1.07 -26.95
C LEU A 259 -3.33 -1.34 -27.55
N ALA A 260 -3.64 -2.61 -27.84
CA ALA A 260 -4.95 -3.01 -28.33
C ALA A 260 -6.06 -2.70 -27.30
N ARG A 261 -5.80 -2.95 -26.00
CA ARG A 261 -6.73 -2.65 -24.92
C ARG A 261 -6.89 -1.15 -24.68
N VAL A 262 -5.81 -0.37 -24.75
CA VAL A 262 -5.85 1.11 -24.75
C VAL A 262 -6.78 1.62 -25.87
N THR A 263 -6.65 1.04 -27.07
CA THR A 263 -7.50 1.40 -28.21
C THR A 263 -8.97 1.04 -27.95
N GLN A 264 -9.25 -0.12 -27.37
CA GLN A 264 -10.62 -0.52 -27.00
C GLN A 264 -11.23 0.45 -25.98
N MET A 265 -10.47 0.84 -24.95
CA MET A 265 -10.91 1.82 -23.97
C MET A 265 -11.21 3.16 -24.63
N ARG A 266 -10.29 3.67 -25.46
CA ARG A 266 -10.49 4.92 -26.22
C ARG A 266 -11.80 4.89 -27.02
N LEU A 267 -12.04 3.81 -27.77
CA LEU A 267 -13.27 3.66 -28.58
C LEU A 267 -14.53 3.67 -27.71
N LYS A 268 -14.48 3.04 -26.54
CA LYS A 268 -15.61 3.02 -25.59
C LYS A 268 -15.87 4.40 -24.97
N LEU A 269 -14.81 5.14 -24.64
CA LEU A 269 -14.93 6.53 -24.16
C LEU A 269 -15.45 7.46 -25.26
N GLN A 270 -15.02 7.25 -26.51
CA GLN A 270 -15.53 8.00 -27.66
C GLN A 270 -17.03 7.78 -27.85
N GLN A 271 -17.53 6.56 -27.66
CA GLN A 271 -18.98 6.27 -27.71
C GLN A 271 -19.77 7.08 -26.68
N VAL A 272 -19.19 7.37 -25.51
CA VAL A 272 -19.82 8.24 -24.50
C VAL A 272 -19.94 9.67 -25.03
N THR A 273 -18.84 10.22 -25.55
CA THR A 273 -18.82 11.60 -26.05
C THR A 273 -19.66 11.80 -27.32
N SER A 274 -19.85 10.75 -28.13
CA SER A 274 -20.66 10.78 -29.35
C SER A 274 -22.13 10.40 -29.13
N ALA A 275 -22.53 10.06 -27.91
CA ALA A 275 -23.91 9.70 -27.62
C ALA A 275 -24.85 10.92 -27.76
N PRO A 276 -26.14 10.72 -28.09
CA PRO A 276 -27.12 11.82 -28.12
C PRO A 276 -27.25 12.54 -26.76
N ASP A 277 -27.05 11.81 -25.66
CA ASP A 277 -26.93 12.35 -24.31
C ASP A 277 -25.68 11.76 -23.63
N PRO A 278 -24.52 12.45 -23.74
CA PRO A 278 -23.27 12.01 -23.13
C PRO A 278 -23.32 11.89 -21.61
N GLN A 279 -24.10 12.75 -20.95
CA GLN A 279 -24.22 12.76 -19.49
C GLN A 279 -24.98 11.53 -19.00
N ALA A 280 -26.12 11.20 -19.62
CA ALA A 280 -26.88 10.00 -19.28
C ALA A 280 -26.08 8.72 -19.52
N MET A 281 -25.33 8.65 -20.64
CA MET A 281 -24.49 7.49 -20.95
C MET A 281 -23.35 7.33 -19.94
N SER A 282 -22.66 8.43 -19.57
CA SER A 282 -21.62 8.43 -18.54
C SER A 282 -22.15 7.94 -17.19
N GLN A 283 -23.32 8.44 -16.77
CA GLN A 283 -23.96 8.01 -15.53
C GLN A 283 -24.35 6.53 -15.56
N MET A 284 -24.83 6.01 -16.69
CA MET A 284 -25.16 4.59 -16.84
C MET A 284 -23.92 3.72 -16.65
N LEU A 285 -22.82 4.07 -17.32
CA LEU A 285 -21.55 3.34 -17.22
C LEU A 285 -21.00 3.39 -15.80
N ALA A 286 -20.96 4.56 -15.18
CA ALA A 286 -20.46 4.72 -13.82
C ALA A 286 -21.29 3.94 -12.80
N ARG A 287 -22.63 3.92 -12.95
CA ARG A 287 -23.49 3.09 -12.09
C ARG A 287 -23.21 1.60 -12.29
N ALA A 288 -22.98 1.16 -13.52
CA ALA A 288 -22.63 -0.23 -13.78
C ALA A 288 -21.31 -0.62 -13.10
N VAL A 289 -20.30 0.27 -13.12
CA VAL A 289 -19.04 0.08 -12.38
C VAL A 289 -19.27 0.02 -10.88
N PHE A 290 -19.92 1.04 -10.31
CA PHE A 290 -20.13 1.10 -8.85
C PHE A 290 -20.97 -0.05 -8.30
N GLN A 291 -21.81 -0.67 -9.14
CA GLN A 291 -22.62 -1.84 -8.81
C GLN A 291 -21.94 -3.18 -9.12
N GLY A 292 -20.73 -3.18 -9.72
CA GLY A 292 -20.01 -4.40 -10.07
C GLY A 292 -20.58 -5.14 -11.28
N LYS A 293 -21.29 -4.43 -12.16
CA LYS A 293 -21.95 -4.98 -13.36
C LYS A 293 -21.16 -4.76 -14.65
N ALA A 294 -20.01 -4.08 -14.59
CA ALA A 294 -19.23 -3.62 -15.74
C ALA A 294 -17.91 -4.41 -15.92
N ILE A 295 -17.99 -5.72 -16.06
CA ILE A 295 -16.84 -6.65 -16.10
C ILE A 295 -15.88 -6.32 -17.26
N ASP A 296 -16.38 -6.04 -18.46
CA ASP A 296 -15.53 -5.77 -19.65
C ASP A 296 -14.68 -4.48 -19.55
N LEU A 297 -14.98 -3.61 -18.59
CA LEU A 297 -14.30 -2.31 -18.43
C LEU A 297 -13.14 -2.38 -17.43
N THR A 298 -13.27 -3.21 -16.40
CA THR A 298 -12.24 -3.42 -15.39
C THR A 298 -11.06 -4.20 -15.96
N ASP A 299 -11.31 -5.10 -16.92
CA ASP A 299 -10.31 -5.96 -17.57
C ASP A 299 -9.13 -5.20 -18.21
N THR A 300 -9.35 -3.99 -18.74
CA THR A 300 -8.27 -3.21 -19.39
C THR A 300 -7.29 -2.64 -18.35
N ARG A 301 -7.83 -2.12 -17.24
CA ARG A 301 -7.03 -1.62 -16.11
C ARG A 301 -6.29 -2.77 -15.42
N ASP A 302 -6.97 -3.89 -15.20
CA ASP A 302 -6.37 -5.06 -14.57
C ASP A 302 -5.20 -5.58 -15.40
N TYR A 303 -5.35 -5.59 -16.73
CA TYR A 303 -4.25 -5.90 -17.62
C TYR A 303 -3.08 -4.92 -17.51
N GLY A 304 -3.33 -3.62 -17.46
CA GLY A 304 -2.28 -2.61 -17.23
C GLY A 304 -1.55 -2.80 -15.91
N SER A 305 -2.28 -3.15 -14.85
CA SER A 305 -1.74 -3.44 -13.52
C SER A 305 -0.89 -4.72 -13.52
N LEU A 306 -1.32 -5.75 -14.24
CA LEU A 306 -0.55 -6.98 -14.43
C LEU A 306 0.73 -6.75 -15.23
N VAL A 307 0.68 -5.90 -16.27
CA VAL A 307 1.87 -5.48 -17.01
C VAL A 307 2.84 -4.75 -16.07
N ALA A 308 2.38 -3.74 -15.34
CA ALA A 308 3.23 -3.00 -14.41
C ALA A 308 3.86 -3.90 -13.34
N ALA A 309 3.07 -4.80 -12.75
CA ALA A 309 3.57 -5.76 -11.76
C ALA A 309 4.59 -6.76 -12.35
N SER A 310 4.42 -7.15 -13.62
CA SER A 310 5.33 -8.07 -14.31
C SER A 310 6.72 -7.49 -14.58
N LEU A 311 6.86 -6.16 -14.58
CA LEU A 311 8.16 -5.49 -14.74
C LEU A 311 9.05 -5.62 -13.49
N GLY A 312 8.47 -5.94 -12.33
CA GLY A 312 9.17 -6.04 -11.05
C GLY A 312 9.22 -4.73 -10.27
N GLN A 313 9.65 -4.81 -9.01
CA GLN A 313 9.62 -3.67 -8.07
C GLN A 313 10.55 -2.52 -8.48
N GLU A 314 11.67 -2.84 -9.13
CA GLU A 314 12.64 -1.85 -9.65
C GLU A 314 12.01 -0.91 -10.68
N TRP A 315 10.99 -1.36 -11.41
CA TRP A 315 10.27 -0.61 -12.44
C TRP A 315 8.93 -0.06 -11.97
N SER A 316 8.65 -0.08 -10.67
CA SER A 316 7.31 0.23 -10.13
C SER A 316 6.82 1.63 -10.49
N GLY A 317 7.68 2.65 -10.46
CA GLY A 317 7.34 4.02 -10.86
C GLY A 317 6.97 4.09 -12.34
N PHE A 318 7.84 3.58 -13.20
CA PHE A 318 7.61 3.53 -14.65
C PHE A 318 6.35 2.73 -15.02
N GLY A 319 6.20 1.54 -14.43
CA GLY A 319 5.06 0.65 -14.60
C GLY A 319 3.74 1.34 -14.26
N GLN A 320 3.70 1.98 -13.09
CA GLN A 320 2.51 2.69 -12.63
C GLN A 320 2.20 3.92 -13.51
N SER A 321 3.20 4.73 -13.83
CA SER A 321 3.02 5.98 -14.59
C SER A 321 2.59 5.75 -16.04
N LEU A 322 3.12 4.72 -16.73
CA LEU A 322 2.86 4.54 -18.17
C LEU A 322 1.86 3.45 -18.52
N PHE A 323 1.65 2.44 -17.65
CA PHE A 323 0.73 1.33 -17.95
C PHE A 323 -0.57 1.35 -17.15
N VAL A 324 -0.62 2.09 -16.03
CA VAL A 324 -1.77 2.13 -15.12
C VAL A 324 -2.43 3.50 -15.09
N GLN A 325 -1.67 4.56 -14.73
CA GLN A 325 -2.20 5.93 -14.59
C GLN A 325 -3.01 6.45 -15.80
N PRO A 326 -2.62 6.23 -17.06
CA PRO A 326 -3.38 6.74 -18.21
C PRO A 326 -4.80 6.17 -18.27
N LEU A 327 -4.95 4.89 -17.90
CA LEU A 327 -6.23 4.20 -17.86
C LEU A 327 -7.06 4.70 -16.67
N ASP A 328 -6.44 4.81 -15.49
CA ASP A 328 -7.08 5.31 -14.27
C ASP A 328 -7.64 6.72 -14.45
N LEU A 329 -6.83 7.62 -14.99
CA LEU A 329 -7.17 9.02 -15.18
C LEU A 329 -8.28 9.19 -16.22
N ALA A 330 -8.22 8.45 -17.33
CA ALA A 330 -9.27 8.46 -18.33
C ALA A 330 -10.61 7.97 -17.76
N TRP A 331 -10.57 6.97 -16.87
CA TRP A 331 -11.79 6.48 -16.23
C TRP A 331 -12.34 7.43 -15.17
N ARG A 332 -11.44 8.07 -14.40
CA ARG A 332 -11.82 9.08 -13.40
C ARG A 332 -12.64 10.22 -14.02
N GLN A 333 -12.33 10.62 -15.26
CA GLN A 333 -13.10 11.63 -16.00
C GLN A 333 -14.54 11.19 -16.31
N VAL A 334 -14.79 9.90 -16.49
CA VAL A 334 -16.16 9.35 -16.64
C VAL A 334 -16.86 9.24 -15.29
N LEU A 335 -16.14 8.80 -14.25
CA LEU A 335 -16.73 8.49 -12.95
C LEU A 335 -17.01 9.74 -12.09
N ALA A 336 -16.25 10.83 -12.22
CA ALA A 336 -16.36 11.97 -11.32
C ALA A 336 -17.77 12.60 -11.24
N PRO A 337 -18.50 12.85 -12.36
CA PRO A 337 -19.86 13.37 -12.28
C PRO A 337 -20.84 12.41 -11.59
N ALA A 338 -20.67 11.10 -11.81
CA ALA A 338 -21.48 10.08 -11.17
C ALA A 338 -21.16 9.91 -9.68
N ALA A 339 -19.91 10.12 -9.29
CA ALA A 339 -19.48 10.15 -7.89
C ALA A 339 -20.13 11.33 -7.15
N GLY A 340 -20.15 12.52 -7.75
CA GLY A 340 -20.89 13.68 -7.22
C GLY A 340 -22.39 13.40 -7.09
N SER A 341 -22.99 12.79 -8.11
CA SER A 341 -24.40 12.37 -8.09
C SER A 341 -24.68 11.33 -6.99
N LEU A 342 -23.75 10.41 -6.73
CA LEU A 342 -23.89 9.40 -5.69
C LEU A 342 -23.73 10.01 -4.28
N ASN A 343 -22.82 10.98 -4.11
CA ASN A 343 -22.70 11.76 -2.87
C ASN A 343 -24.03 12.49 -2.57
N ALA A 344 -24.60 13.18 -3.56
CA ALA A 344 -25.90 13.86 -3.39
C ALA A 344 -27.03 12.87 -3.04
N ARG A 345 -27.04 11.68 -3.66
CA ARG A 345 -28.01 10.64 -3.32
C ARG A 345 -27.81 10.12 -1.89
N TRP A 346 -26.59 9.81 -1.49
CA TRP A 346 -26.26 9.40 -0.11
C TRP A 346 -26.71 10.44 0.92
N GLN A 347 -26.44 11.71 0.64
CA GLN A 347 -26.84 12.80 1.51
C GLN A 347 -28.37 12.84 1.68
N THR A 348 -29.11 12.85 0.58
CA THR A 348 -30.57 12.99 0.61
C THR A 348 -31.30 11.75 1.14
N THR A 349 -30.82 10.54 0.84
CA THR A 349 -31.50 9.29 1.22
C THR A 349 -31.12 8.79 2.60
N ILE A 350 -29.87 9.03 3.04
CA ILE A 350 -29.36 8.52 4.32
C ILE A 350 -29.05 9.65 5.29
N VAL A 351 -28.14 10.56 4.95
CA VAL A 351 -27.60 11.55 5.90
C VAL A 351 -28.67 12.51 6.41
N ASP A 352 -29.49 13.06 5.53
CA ASP A 352 -30.56 13.98 5.90
C ASP A 352 -31.62 13.29 6.77
N GLN A 353 -31.93 12.03 6.48
CA GLN A 353 -32.90 11.24 7.25
C GLN A 353 -32.33 10.87 8.62
N TRP A 354 -31.04 10.52 8.69
CA TRP A 354 -30.31 10.29 9.93
C TRP A 354 -30.31 11.55 10.81
N ASN A 355 -29.93 12.69 10.23
CA ASN A 355 -29.89 13.96 10.97
C ASN A 355 -31.28 14.39 11.44
N LYS A 356 -32.33 14.24 10.61
CA LYS A 356 -33.72 14.49 11.04
C LYS A 356 -34.13 13.61 12.23
N ALA A 357 -33.71 12.36 12.26
CA ALA A 357 -34.06 11.44 13.33
C ALA A 357 -33.26 11.71 14.62
N PHE A 358 -31.98 12.03 14.51
CA PHE A 358 -31.04 11.94 15.64
C PHE A 358 -30.35 13.24 16.04
N ALA A 359 -30.40 14.30 15.23
CA ALA A 359 -29.78 15.58 15.57
C ALA A 359 -30.36 16.13 16.89
N GLY A 360 -29.47 16.55 17.79
CA GLY A 360 -29.86 17.11 19.09
C GLY A 360 -30.43 16.10 20.09
N ARG A 361 -30.30 14.78 19.85
CA ARG A 361 -30.75 13.73 20.77
C ARG A 361 -29.57 12.98 21.37
N TYR A 362 -29.74 12.45 22.58
CA TYR A 362 -28.80 11.52 23.20
C TYR A 362 -28.84 10.16 22.48
N PRO A 363 -27.70 9.49 22.22
CA PRO A 363 -26.35 9.77 22.73
C PRO A 363 -25.52 10.76 21.89
N PHE A 364 -25.99 11.15 20.70
CA PHE A 364 -25.22 12.00 19.77
C PHE A 364 -24.92 13.39 20.34
N LYS A 365 -25.86 13.95 21.11
CA LYS A 365 -25.70 15.19 21.89
C LYS A 365 -26.17 14.97 23.32
N ALA A 366 -25.51 15.61 24.28
CA ALA A 366 -25.85 15.56 25.70
C ALA A 366 -27.10 16.40 26.01
N THR A 367 -28.26 16.02 25.47
CA THR A 367 -29.56 16.65 25.72
C THR A 367 -30.47 15.73 26.52
N GLY A 368 -31.63 16.24 26.99
CA GLY A 368 -32.63 15.44 27.69
C GLY A 368 -33.51 14.58 26.77
N SER A 369 -33.49 14.80 25.46
CA SER A 369 -34.25 13.98 24.51
C SER A 369 -33.44 12.78 24.06
N ASP A 370 -34.07 11.61 24.08
CA ASP A 370 -33.46 10.36 23.66
C ASP A 370 -33.69 10.07 22.17
N ALA A 371 -32.70 9.42 21.53
CA ALA A 371 -32.85 8.85 20.20
C ALA A 371 -33.76 7.60 20.24
N SER A 372 -34.54 7.38 19.19
CA SER A 372 -35.35 6.16 19.10
C SER A 372 -34.49 4.96 18.73
N LEU A 373 -34.48 3.93 19.58
CA LEU A 373 -33.77 2.66 19.32
C LEU A 373 -34.36 1.94 18.10
N LEU A 374 -35.67 2.02 17.88
CA LEU A 374 -36.33 1.45 16.70
C LEU A 374 -35.86 2.13 15.42
N LEU A 375 -35.79 3.48 15.41
CA LEU A 375 -35.27 4.19 14.25
C LEU A 375 -33.79 3.86 14.04
N LEU A 376 -33.00 3.75 15.11
CA LEU A 376 -31.59 3.35 15.01
C LEU A 376 -31.46 1.96 14.36
N ALA A 377 -32.28 0.99 14.77
CA ALA A 377 -32.32 -0.34 14.15
C ALA A 377 -32.63 -0.28 12.65
N GLN A 378 -33.60 0.54 12.22
CA GLN A 378 -33.95 0.69 10.80
C GLN A 378 -32.78 1.16 9.93
N PHE A 379 -31.84 1.93 10.48
CA PHE A 379 -30.64 2.34 9.75
C PHE A 379 -29.55 1.27 9.78
N LEU A 380 -29.35 0.62 10.93
CA LEU A 380 -28.13 -0.10 11.23
C LEU A 380 -28.18 -1.61 11.02
N ARG A 381 -29.35 -2.25 11.02
CA ARG A 381 -29.47 -3.71 10.86
C ARG A 381 -28.54 -4.25 9.75
N SER A 382 -27.79 -5.29 10.07
CA SER A 382 -26.69 -5.80 9.23
C SER A 382 -27.16 -6.37 7.89
N ASP A 383 -28.39 -6.84 7.79
CA ASP A 383 -28.97 -7.44 6.59
C ASP A 383 -29.89 -6.50 5.81
N SER A 384 -30.69 -5.71 6.54
CA SER A 384 -31.87 -4.99 6.05
C SER A 384 -31.86 -3.50 6.38
N GLY A 385 -30.84 -3.02 7.10
CA GLY A 385 -30.69 -1.61 7.45
C GLY A 385 -30.57 -0.72 6.21
N ARG A 386 -31.06 0.51 6.31
CA ARG A 386 -31.00 1.49 5.20
C ARG A 386 -29.57 1.72 4.71
N ILE A 387 -28.59 1.77 5.63
CA ILE A 387 -27.17 1.96 5.27
C ILE A 387 -26.67 0.75 4.49
N THR A 388 -26.76 -0.46 5.06
CA THR A 388 -26.36 -1.71 4.40
C THR A 388 -27.00 -1.88 3.03
N THR A 389 -28.31 -1.62 2.92
CA THR A 389 -29.05 -1.72 1.66
C THR A 389 -28.51 -0.72 0.62
N PHE A 390 -28.24 0.52 1.03
CA PHE A 390 -27.64 1.53 0.16
C PHE A 390 -26.26 1.07 -0.36
N LEU A 391 -25.39 0.59 0.55
CA LEU A 391 -24.04 0.13 0.20
C LEU A 391 -24.09 -1.03 -0.80
N LYS A 392 -24.87 -2.08 -0.51
CA LYS A 392 -25.01 -3.24 -1.42
C LYS A 392 -25.59 -2.85 -2.77
N THR A 393 -26.56 -1.93 -2.81
CA THR A 393 -27.28 -1.55 -4.04
C THR A 393 -26.47 -0.61 -4.92
N HIS A 394 -25.68 0.29 -4.34
CA HIS A 394 -25.04 1.38 -5.08
C HIS A 394 -23.52 1.33 -5.11
N LEU A 395 -22.90 0.59 -4.19
CA LEU A 395 -21.45 0.50 -4.01
C LEU A 395 -20.94 -0.95 -4.01
N GLY A 396 -21.78 -1.94 -4.33
CA GLY A 396 -21.40 -3.36 -4.28
C GLY A 396 -20.27 -3.77 -5.23
N GLY A 397 -19.96 -2.95 -6.23
CA GLY A 397 -18.78 -3.12 -7.09
C GLY A 397 -17.52 -2.47 -6.56
N LEU A 398 -17.61 -1.67 -5.49
CA LEU A 398 -16.46 -0.97 -4.89
C LEU A 398 -16.18 -1.43 -3.46
N LEU A 399 -17.25 -1.80 -2.75
CA LEU A 399 -17.23 -2.21 -1.37
C LEU A 399 -17.78 -3.62 -1.27
N HIS A 400 -17.02 -4.49 -0.62
CA HIS A 400 -17.48 -5.79 -0.17
C HIS A 400 -17.41 -5.87 1.35
N GLN A 401 -18.17 -6.81 1.88
CA GLN A 401 -18.25 -7.04 3.31
C GLN A 401 -17.30 -8.19 3.70
N GLU A 402 -16.28 -7.89 4.49
CA GLU A 402 -15.37 -8.87 5.10
C GLU A 402 -15.73 -9.06 6.57
N GLY A 403 -16.42 -10.16 6.88
CA GLY A 403 -17.04 -10.33 8.21
C GLY A 403 -18.07 -9.24 8.46
N ASN A 404 -17.81 -8.35 9.41
CA ASN A 404 -18.66 -7.20 9.72
C ASN A 404 -18.07 -5.85 9.27
N ARG A 405 -16.99 -5.86 8.48
CA ARG A 405 -16.39 -4.62 7.99
C ARG A 405 -16.62 -4.43 6.50
N TRP A 406 -16.89 -3.20 6.11
CA TRP A 406 -16.91 -2.75 4.74
C TRP A 406 -15.49 -2.36 4.32
N VAL A 407 -14.97 -3.06 3.32
CA VAL A 407 -13.64 -2.88 2.78
C VAL A 407 -13.74 -2.46 1.32
N VAL A 408 -12.83 -1.59 0.88
CA VAL A 408 -12.72 -1.19 -0.53
C VAL A 408 -12.01 -2.30 -1.28
N ASP A 409 -12.54 -2.71 -2.43
CA ASP A 409 -11.80 -3.49 -3.39
C ASP A 409 -10.88 -2.55 -4.19
N PRO A 410 -9.54 -2.61 -4.00
CA PRO A 410 -8.63 -1.70 -4.69
C PRO A 410 -8.65 -1.88 -6.21
N SER A 411 -8.89 -3.10 -6.70
CA SER A 411 -8.97 -3.36 -8.15
C SER A 411 -10.23 -2.75 -8.75
N ALA A 412 -11.32 -2.78 -8.00
CA ALA A 412 -12.61 -2.25 -8.44
C ALA A 412 -12.81 -0.75 -8.16
N SER A 413 -11.95 -0.13 -7.34
CA SER A 413 -11.97 1.32 -7.08
C SER A 413 -11.78 2.18 -8.34
N GLN A 414 -11.19 1.62 -9.40
CA GLN A 414 -11.03 2.24 -10.72
C GLN A 414 -10.50 3.71 -10.66
N GLY A 415 -9.56 3.97 -9.75
CA GLY A 415 -8.94 5.29 -9.56
C GLY A 415 -9.78 6.27 -8.73
N MET A 416 -10.97 5.85 -8.26
CA MET A 416 -11.79 6.63 -7.32
C MET A 416 -11.34 6.37 -5.88
N VAL A 417 -11.09 7.45 -5.15
CA VAL A 417 -10.76 7.37 -3.72
C VAL A 417 -12.02 7.49 -2.89
N VAL A 418 -12.38 6.40 -2.20
CA VAL A 418 -13.42 6.42 -1.16
C VAL A 418 -12.89 7.16 0.06
N SER A 419 -13.71 8.05 0.62
CA SER A 419 -13.36 8.86 1.79
C SER A 419 -13.01 7.97 2.99
N PRO A 420 -11.82 8.12 3.61
CA PRO A 420 -11.46 7.39 4.81
C PRO A 420 -12.40 7.67 5.99
N ASP A 421 -12.95 8.88 6.09
CA ASP A 421 -13.90 9.24 7.14
C ASP A 421 -15.24 8.54 6.95
N PHE A 422 -15.71 8.44 5.70
CA PHE A 422 -16.89 7.64 5.35
C PHE A 422 -16.70 6.17 5.76
N LEU A 423 -15.57 5.55 5.37
CA LEU A 423 -15.26 4.16 5.72
C LEU A 423 -15.20 3.95 7.23
N ARG A 424 -14.56 4.87 7.97
CA ARG A 424 -14.48 4.79 9.44
C ARG A 424 -15.87 4.85 10.05
N ALA A 425 -16.72 5.76 9.59
CA ALA A 425 -18.06 5.95 10.12
C ALA A 425 -18.97 4.74 9.87
N ILE A 426 -19.03 4.21 8.64
CA ILE A 426 -19.89 3.05 8.34
C ILE A 426 -19.40 1.79 9.07
N ASN A 427 -18.09 1.62 9.25
CA ASN A 427 -17.53 0.47 9.98
C ASN A 427 -17.77 0.55 11.48
N GLN A 428 -17.72 1.77 12.06
CA GLN A 428 -18.10 1.98 13.45
C GLN A 428 -19.58 1.64 13.68
N LEU A 429 -20.45 2.01 12.74
CA LEU A 429 -21.87 1.68 12.80
C LEU A 429 -22.15 0.19 12.58
N ALA A 430 -21.39 -0.48 11.70
CA ALA A 430 -21.47 -1.92 11.49
C ALA A 430 -21.06 -2.70 12.76
N GLU A 431 -19.95 -2.31 13.41
CA GLU A 431 -19.53 -2.87 14.70
C GLU A 431 -20.62 -2.74 15.76
N LEU A 432 -21.23 -1.55 15.86
CA LEU A 432 -22.36 -1.33 16.75
C LEU A 432 -23.56 -2.22 16.42
N SER A 433 -23.85 -2.43 15.13
CA SER A 433 -24.94 -3.30 14.68
C SER A 433 -24.79 -4.72 15.21
N ASP A 434 -23.59 -5.30 15.11
CA ASP A 434 -23.35 -6.67 15.56
C ASP A 434 -23.47 -6.85 17.08
N ILE A 435 -23.21 -5.79 17.84
CA ILE A 435 -23.29 -5.84 19.31
C ILE A 435 -24.74 -5.63 19.75
N VAL A 436 -25.38 -4.56 19.27
CA VAL A 436 -26.67 -4.08 19.80
C VAL A 436 -27.87 -4.65 19.06
N PHE A 437 -27.73 -4.96 17.77
CA PHE A 437 -28.84 -5.35 16.89
C PHE A 437 -28.63 -6.76 16.31
N SER A 438 -27.90 -7.63 17.01
CA SER A 438 -27.57 -8.99 16.55
C SER A 438 -28.80 -9.86 16.25
N GLN A 439 -29.93 -9.59 16.92
CA GLN A 439 -31.22 -10.27 16.73
C GLN A 439 -32.24 -9.38 16.00
N GLY A 440 -31.79 -8.30 15.36
CA GLY A 440 -32.60 -7.34 14.62
C GLY A 440 -33.06 -6.13 15.43
N ASP A 441 -33.61 -6.33 16.63
CA ASP A 441 -33.96 -5.23 17.55
C ASP A 441 -32.84 -4.97 18.57
N ALA A 442 -32.89 -3.79 19.21
CA ALA A 442 -31.91 -3.43 20.23
C ALA A 442 -32.00 -4.42 21.41
N GLY A 443 -30.90 -5.11 21.71
CA GLY A 443 -30.84 -6.05 22.82
C GLY A 443 -29.40 -6.48 23.09
N VAL A 444 -28.94 -6.27 24.32
CA VAL A 444 -27.61 -6.62 24.80
C VAL A 444 -27.74 -7.35 26.13
N HIS A 445 -27.02 -8.46 26.25
CA HIS A 445 -26.88 -9.22 27.49
C HIS A 445 -25.47 -9.03 28.05
N PHE A 446 -25.41 -8.73 29.34
CA PHE A 446 -24.16 -8.51 30.06
C PHE A 446 -24.34 -8.87 31.53
N GLU A 447 -23.25 -9.00 32.25
CA GLU A 447 -23.28 -9.27 33.68
C GLU A 447 -22.51 -8.20 34.45
N LEU A 448 -23.01 -7.87 35.63
CA LEU A 448 -22.36 -6.97 36.58
C LEU A 448 -22.02 -7.71 37.87
N MET A 449 -20.86 -7.36 38.42
CA MET A 449 -20.42 -7.78 39.75
C MET A 449 -20.01 -6.54 40.53
N ALA A 450 -20.76 -6.18 41.57
CA ALA A 450 -20.35 -5.14 42.50
C ALA A 450 -19.12 -5.60 43.30
N ARG A 451 -18.20 -4.67 43.57
CA ARG A 451 -16.96 -4.92 44.31
C ARG A 451 -16.93 -4.07 45.58
N PRO A 452 -16.36 -4.60 46.67
CA PRO A 452 -16.25 -3.87 47.93
C PRO A 452 -15.41 -2.61 47.73
N SER A 453 -15.84 -1.54 48.40
CA SER A 453 -15.15 -0.26 48.40
C SER A 453 -15.08 0.26 49.83
N ARG A 454 -13.97 0.93 50.14
CA ARG A 454 -13.74 1.48 51.47
C ARG A 454 -14.88 2.42 51.84
N ASP A 455 -15.34 2.31 53.09
CA ASP A 455 -16.37 3.18 53.69
C ASP A 455 -17.76 3.14 53.01
N VAL A 456 -18.01 2.17 52.11
CA VAL A 456 -19.31 1.92 51.46
C VAL A 456 -19.96 0.66 52.06
N ALA A 457 -21.11 0.83 52.70
CA ALA A 457 -21.84 -0.25 53.38
C ALA A 457 -22.87 -0.96 52.49
N ARG A 458 -23.45 -0.28 51.49
CA ARG A 458 -24.42 -0.86 50.55
C ARG A 458 -24.43 -0.09 49.23
N VAL A 459 -24.64 -0.79 48.12
CA VAL A 459 -24.85 -0.25 46.77
C VAL A 459 -26.06 -0.95 46.16
N GLN A 460 -26.99 -0.17 45.63
CA GLN A 460 -28.19 -0.65 44.98
C GLN A 460 -28.29 -0.04 43.57
N LEU A 461 -28.25 -0.91 42.56
CA LEU A 461 -28.47 -0.58 41.16
C LEU A 461 -29.79 -1.21 40.71
N THR A 462 -30.69 -0.41 40.18
CA THR A 462 -31.88 -0.87 39.47
C THR A 462 -31.76 -0.46 38.02
N LEU A 463 -31.88 -1.42 37.09
CA LEU A 463 -31.87 -1.22 35.64
C LEU A 463 -33.09 -1.90 35.04
N ASP A 464 -34.04 -1.12 34.51
CA ASP A 464 -35.25 -1.64 33.88
C ASP A 464 -35.94 -2.70 34.77
N GLU A 465 -36.10 -2.36 36.06
CA GLU A 465 -36.64 -3.20 37.15
C GLU A 465 -35.77 -4.41 37.58
N GLN A 466 -34.64 -4.67 36.92
CA GLN A 466 -33.63 -5.65 37.35
C GLN A 466 -32.76 -5.05 38.46
N ASN A 467 -32.65 -5.73 39.60
CA ASN A 467 -32.02 -5.19 40.80
C ASN A 467 -30.71 -5.91 41.15
N LEU A 468 -29.64 -5.14 41.38
CA LEU A 468 -28.43 -5.59 42.05
C LEU A 468 -28.31 -4.86 43.38
N ASP A 469 -28.34 -5.63 44.46
CA ASP A 469 -28.20 -5.14 45.83
C ASP A 469 -26.99 -5.78 46.51
N TYR A 470 -25.98 -4.96 46.78
CA TYR A 470 -24.70 -5.39 47.34
C TYR A 470 -24.43 -4.67 48.66
N PHE A 471 -24.28 -5.42 49.74
CA PHE A 471 -24.02 -4.97 51.10
C PHE A 471 -22.77 -5.65 51.70
N ASN A 472 -21.74 -5.85 50.88
CA ASN A 472 -20.48 -6.52 51.22
C ASN A 472 -20.61 -8.02 51.55
N GLN A 473 -21.63 -8.69 51.00
CA GLN A 473 -21.68 -10.15 50.93
C GLN A 473 -20.68 -10.70 49.89
N MET A 474 -20.56 -12.03 49.79
CA MET A 474 -19.73 -12.70 48.79
C MET A 474 -20.10 -12.21 47.37
N GLU A 475 -19.10 -11.80 46.57
CA GLU A 475 -19.35 -11.25 45.24
C GLU A 475 -19.83 -12.34 44.27
N SER A 476 -20.87 -12.00 43.49
CA SER A 476 -21.41 -12.88 42.45
C SER A 476 -21.73 -12.07 41.19
N TRP A 477 -21.62 -12.72 40.03
CA TRP A 477 -22.11 -12.16 38.78
C TRP A 477 -23.63 -12.15 38.76
N GLN A 478 -24.23 -11.08 38.24
CA GLN A 478 -25.66 -10.97 38.00
C GLN A 478 -25.88 -10.55 36.55
N GLY A 479 -26.72 -11.30 35.84
CA GLY A 479 -27.09 -11.02 34.46
C GLY A 479 -28.10 -9.89 34.33
N PHE A 480 -27.92 -9.10 33.28
CA PHE A 480 -28.76 -7.98 32.90
C PHE A 480 -29.04 -8.02 31.40
N THR A 481 -30.26 -7.65 31.04
CA THR A 481 -30.65 -7.38 29.66
C THR A 481 -30.95 -5.89 29.51
N TRP A 482 -30.41 -5.27 28.46
CA TRP A 482 -30.72 -3.90 28.08
C TRP A 482 -31.04 -3.80 26.58
N PRO A 483 -32.11 -3.08 26.16
CA PRO A 483 -33.20 -2.60 27.00
C PRO A 483 -33.98 -3.76 27.64
N GLY A 484 -34.42 -3.59 28.89
CA GLY A 484 -35.24 -4.59 29.59
C GLY A 484 -36.71 -4.58 29.14
N ASN A 485 -37.42 -5.67 29.40
CA ASN A 485 -38.86 -5.77 29.16
C ASN A 485 -39.65 -5.15 30.32
N THR A 486 -39.83 -3.83 30.29
CA THR A 486 -40.52 -3.07 31.35
C THR A 486 -41.35 -1.91 30.80
N TYR A 487 -42.36 -1.48 31.57
CA TYR A 487 -43.11 -0.26 31.30
C TYR A 487 -42.42 1.02 31.81
N TYR A 488 -41.45 0.87 32.72
CA TYR A 488 -40.74 1.99 33.35
C TYR A 488 -39.23 1.87 33.12
N PRO A 489 -38.77 2.00 31.87
CA PRO A 489 -37.35 1.87 31.57
C PRO A 489 -36.55 3.00 32.23
N GLY A 490 -35.35 2.68 32.68
CA GLY A 490 -34.47 3.61 33.35
C GLY A 490 -33.46 2.93 34.25
N VAL A 491 -32.61 3.75 34.85
CA VAL A 491 -31.60 3.31 35.80
C VAL A 491 -31.64 4.17 37.07
N SER A 492 -31.41 3.54 38.21
CA SER A 492 -31.16 4.22 39.48
C SER A 492 -29.96 3.57 40.17
N LEU A 493 -28.96 4.37 40.51
CA LEU A 493 -27.82 3.95 41.33
C LEU A 493 -27.88 4.69 42.65
N SER A 494 -27.94 3.95 43.76
CA SER A 494 -27.93 4.48 45.11
C SER A 494 -26.92 3.73 45.97
N TRP A 495 -26.46 4.38 47.04
CA TRP A 495 -25.40 3.86 47.87
C TRP A 495 -25.55 4.35 49.31
N ARG A 496 -24.89 3.68 50.25
CA ARG A 496 -24.87 4.06 51.66
C ARG A 496 -23.47 3.89 52.20
N SER A 497 -22.94 4.91 52.88
CA SER A 497 -21.66 4.81 53.59
C SER A 497 -21.82 4.05 54.92
N VAL A 498 -20.73 3.86 55.64
CA VAL A 498 -20.78 3.36 57.03
C VAL A 498 -21.40 4.36 58.02
N SER A 499 -21.50 5.65 57.65
CA SER A 499 -21.95 6.74 58.54
C SER A 499 -23.21 7.46 58.07
N SER A 500 -23.75 7.14 56.89
CA SER A 500 -24.90 7.83 56.27
C SER A 500 -26.10 6.90 56.05
N GLY A 501 -27.26 7.50 55.76
CA GLY A 501 -28.40 6.80 55.15
C GLY A 501 -28.16 6.48 53.66
N MET A 502 -29.13 5.82 53.01
CA MET A 502 -29.11 5.62 51.55
C MET A 502 -29.15 6.98 50.84
N GLN A 503 -28.26 7.17 49.87
CA GLN A 503 -28.12 8.36 49.04
C GLN A 503 -28.27 7.97 47.57
N LEU A 504 -28.93 8.82 46.78
CA LEU A 504 -29.02 8.64 45.34
C LEU A 504 -27.75 9.19 44.68
N TYR A 505 -27.07 8.36 43.88
CA TYR A 505 -25.97 8.82 43.03
C TYR A 505 -26.52 9.46 41.74
N ALA A 506 -27.33 8.70 41.00
CA ALA A 506 -27.98 9.17 39.78
C ALA A 506 -29.24 8.36 39.49
N SER A 507 -30.25 9.01 38.90
CA SER A 507 -31.43 8.38 38.36
C SER A 507 -31.73 8.97 36.99
N HIS A 508 -31.82 8.11 35.97
CA HIS A 508 -32.13 8.50 34.60
C HIS A 508 -33.26 7.64 34.07
N GLN A 509 -34.36 8.29 33.67
CA GLN A 509 -35.53 7.63 33.07
C GLN A 509 -35.31 7.40 31.58
N GLY A 510 -36.02 6.42 31.01
CA GLY A 510 -35.98 6.07 29.59
C GLY A 510 -34.93 5.01 29.26
N ASN A 511 -35.07 4.42 28.06
CA ASN A 511 -34.20 3.33 27.59
C ASN A 511 -32.71 3.72 27.56
N TRP A 512 -32.35 5.00 27.44
CA TRP A 512 -30.95 5.43 27.45
C TRP A 512 -30.42 5.73 28.85
N GLY A 513 -31.22 5.56 29.90
CA GLY A 513 -30.84 5.86 31.27
C GLY A 513 -29.54 5.17 31.68
N PHE A 514 -29.41 3.88 31.37
CA PHE A 514 -28.20 3.11 31.68
C PHE A 514 -26.97 3.64 30.96
N ILE A 515 -27.10 3.97 29.67
CA ILE A 515 -26.00 4.51 28.88
C ILE A 515 -25.56 5.88 29.44
N ARG A 516 -26.50 6.70 29.94
CA ARG A 516 -26.18 7.97 30.63
C ARG A 516 -25.47 7.77 31.98
N LEU A 517 -25.75 6.67 32.67
CA LEU A 517 -25.01 6.31 33.87
C LEU A 517 -23.60 5.86 33.51
N LEU A 518 -23.44 5.02 32.48
CA LEU A 518 -22.14 4.55 31.98
C LEU A 518 -21.26 5.71 31.47
N ASP A 519 -21.85 6.72 30.83
CA ASP A 519 -21.18 7.96 30.40
C ASP A 519 -20.45 8.67 31.56
N LYS A 520 -20.96 8.56 32.78
CA LYS A 520 -20.35 9.15 33.99
C LYS A 520 -19.34 8.24 34.68
N ALA A 521 -19.13 7.02 34.19
CA ALA A 521 -18.22 6.06 34.82
C ALA A 521 -16.77 6.33 34.39
N LEU A 522 -15.84 6.14 35.33
CA LEU A 522 -14.45 5.87 34.98
C LEU A 522 -14.38 4.41 34.50
N ILE A 523 -14.08 4.23 33.22
CA ILE A 523 -14.05 2.93 32.55
C ILE A 523 -12.61 2.48 32.39
N THR A 524 -12.26 1.29 32.89
CA THR A 524 -10.90 0.75 32.79
C THR A 524 -10.96 -0.72 32.36
N PRO A 525 -10.40 -1.10 31.20
CA PRO A 525 -10.27 -2.49 30.81
C PRO A 525 -9.41 -3.25 31.84
N LEU A 526 -9.90 -4.39 32.33
CA LEU A 526 -9.13 -5.26 33.22
C LEU A 526 -8.43 -6.35 32.42
N ASP A 527 -9.11 -6.90 31.42
CA ASP A 527 -8.61 -7.87 30.45
C ASP A 527 -9.47 -7.85 29.19
N ALA A 528 -9.31 -8.83 28.30
CA ALA A 528 -10.03 -8.95 27.03
C ALA A 528 -11.56 -9.12 27.16
N SER A 529 -12.07 -9.47 28.34
CA SER A 529 -13.48 -9.82 28.57
C SER A 529 -14.15 -9.04 29.71
N ARG A 530 -13.36 -8.37 30.55
CA ARG A 530 -13.83 -7.69 31.76
C ARG A 530 -13.40 -6.23 31.79
N THR A 531 -14.35 -5.39 32.16
CA THR A 531 -14.17 -3.95 32.29
C THR A 531 -14.57 -3.49 33.67
N GLN A 532 -13.73 -2.71 34.32
CA GLN A 532 -14.07 -2.04 35.57
C GLN A 532 -14.82 -0.75 35.29
N LEU A 533 -15.91 -0.56 36.04
CA LEU A 533 -16.70 0.66 36.07
C LEU A 533 -16.59 1.27 37.47
N VAL A 534 -16.24 2.56 37.56
CA VAL A 534 -16.16 3.27 38.83
C VAL A 534 -16.92 4.58 38.77
N TRP A 535 -17.86 4.76 39.69
CA TRP A 535 -18.53 6.04 39.93
C TRP A 535 -18.03 6.64 41.24
N ILE A 536 -17.65 7.91 41.26
CA ILE A 536 -17.15 8.58 42.48
C ILE A 536 -18.30 9.35 43.13
N THR A 537 -18.66 8.98 44.35
CA THR A 537 -19.77 9.62 45.07
C THR A 537 -19.43 11.06 45.48
N ALA A 538 -20.44 11.81 45.92
CA ALA A 538 -20.25 13.16 46.47
C ALA A 538 -19.27 13.20 47.67
N ASP A 539 -19.19 12.09 48.42
CA ASP A 539 -18.29 11.94 49.57
C ASP A 539 -16.88 11.45 49.15
N GLY A 540 -16.61 11.32 47.84
CA GLY A 540 -15.34 10.86 47.30
C GLY A 540 -15.15 9.34 47.32
N ASN A 541 -16.15 8.56 47.75
CA ASN A 541 -16.07 7.11 47.82
C ASN A 541 -16.31 6.49 46.43
N PRO A 542 -15.51 5.49 46.01
CA PRO A 542 -15.73 4.83 44.73
C PRO A 542 -16.83 3.77 44.85
N LEU A 543 -17.77 3.73 43.90
CA LEU A 543 -18.70 2.63 43.69
C LEU A 543 -18.15 1.78 42.54
N LYS A 544 -17.60 0.61 42.87
CA LYS A 544 -16.86 -0.24 41.92
C LYS A 544 -17.72 -1.40 41.43
N PHE A 545 -17.74 -1.58 40.13
CA PHE A 545 -18.34 -2.73 39.47
C PHE A 545 -17.35 -3.32 38.47
N VAL A 546 -17.48 -4.61 38.20
CA VAL A 546 -16.87 -5.26 37.04
C VAL A 546 -18.00 -5.69 36.12
N MET A 547 -17.87 -5.39 34.83
CA MET A 547 -18.78 -5.78 33.78
C MET A 547 -18.11 -6.81 32.87
N ARG A 548 -18.87 -7.79 32.40
CA ARG A 548 -18.53 -8.61 31.24
C ARG A 548 -19.73 -8.70 30.31
N SER A 549 -19.49 -8.72 29.01
CA SER A 549 -20.55 -8.73 27.99
C SER A 549 -20.49 -10.03 27.19
N GLU A 550 -21.64 -10.49 26.67
CA GLU A 550 -21.66 -11.65 25.77
C GLU A 550 -21.02 -11.34 24.41
N LEU A 551 -21.22 -10.11 23.92
CA LEU A 551 -20.72 -9.64 22.63
C LEU A 551 -19.97 -8.31 22.79
N GLY A 552 -18.71 -8.28 22.34
CA GLY A 552 -17.87 -7.09 22.28
C GLY A 552 -17.89 -6.26 23.57
N ASP A 553 -17.99 -4.94 23.42
CA ASP A 553 -18.08 -4.00 24.54
C ASP A 553 -19.48 -3.97 25.20
N GLY A 554 -20.45 -4.75 24.69
CA GLY A 554 -21.85 -4.75 25.10
C GLY A 554 -22.45 -3.34 25.14
N PRO A 555 -23.08 -2.92 26.27
CA PRO A 555 -23.73 -1.62 26.35
C PRO A 555 -22.76 -0.44 26.25
N LEU A 556 -21.45 -0.64 26.53
CA LEU A 556 -20.44 0.41 26.38
C LEU A 556 -20.20 0.79 24.90
N ALA A 557 -20.52 -0.08 23.95
CA ALA A 557 -20.39 0.21 22.52
C ALA A 557 -21.19 1.46 22.10
N LEU A 558 -22.31 1.73 22.79
CA LEU A 558 -23.18 2.88 22.51
C LEU A 558 -22.56 4.23 22.91
N LEU A 559 -21.57 4.23 23.81
CA LEU A 559 -20.81 5.44 24.13
C LEU A 559 -20.01 5.94 22.93
N LYS A 560 -19.65 5.05 21.99
CA LYS A 560 -18.97 5.43 20.74
C LYS A 560 -19.85 6.33 19.84
N LEU A 561 -21.17 6.40 20.06
CA LEU A 561 -22.06 7.31 19.32
C LEU A 561 -22.00 8.76 19.80
N GLN A 562 -21.34 9.04 20.93
CA GLN A 562 -21.18 10.41 21.41
C GLN A 562 -20.37 11.25 20.44
N GLY A 563 -20.92 12.39 20.03
CA GLY A 563 -20.28 13.26 19.04
C GLY A 563 -20.20 12.66 17.63
N PHE A 564 -20.75 11.47 17.40
CA PHE A 564 -20.77 10.85 16.08
C PHE A 564 -21.58 11.68 15.08
N THR A 565 -20.99 11.90 13.91
CA THR A 565 -21.64 12.55 12.77
C THR A 565 -21.45 11.69 11.53
N LEU A 566 -22.52 11.47 10.78
CA LEU A 566 -22.44 10.70 9.54
C LEU A 566 -21.83 11.58 8.42
N PRO A 567 -20.74 11.15 7.77
CA PRO A 567 -20.12 11.93 6.69
C PRO A 567 -21.06 12.16 5.51
N THR A 568 -20.97 13.33 4.88
CA THR A 568 -21.84 13.75 3.76
C THR A 568 -21.36 13.25 2.39
N ALA A 569 -20.10 12.83 2.27
CA ALA A 569 -19.49 12.40 1.01
C ALA A 569 -18.93 10.98 1.12
N ILE A 570 -19.22 10.15 0.11
CA ILE A 570 -18.64 8.82 -0.08
C ILE A 570 -17.28 8.95 -0.77
N PHE A 571 -17.20 9.78 -1.81
CA PHE A 571 -15.99 10.03 -2.57
C PHE A 571 -15.45 11.43 -2.32
N ASN A 572 -14.13 11.55 -2.26
CA ASN A 572 -13.44 12.84 -2.30
C ASN A 572 -13.38 13.30 -3.77
N VAL A 573 -14.46 13.90 -4.26
CA VAL A 573 -14.43 14.54 -5.58
C VAL A 573 -13.76 15.89 -5.39
N ALA A 574 -12.60 16.13 -6.02
CA ALA A 574 -12.05 17.47 -6.12
C ALA A 574 -13.16 18.35 -6.67
N ALA A 575 -13.54 19.40 -5.93
CA ALA A 575 -14.56 20.32 -6.40
C ALA A 575 -14.09 20.86 -7.74
N GLY A 576 -14.67 20.37 -8.84
CA GLY A 576 -14.51 21.00 -10.13
C GLY A 576 -14.95 22.42 -9.91
N THR A 577 -14.00 23.35 -10.00
CA THR A 577 -14.30 24.77 -10.10
C THR A 577 -15.21 24.92 -11.31
N GLU A 578 -16.51 24.98 -11.08
CA GLU A 578 -17.45 25.60 -12.00
C GLU A 578 -16.99 27.05 -12.14
N GLY A 579 -16.10 27.27 -13.10
CA GLY A 579 -15.83 28.59 -13.64
C GLY A 579 -17.13 29.08 -14.23
N VAL A 580 -17.77 30.00 -13.52
CA VAL A 580 -18.74 30.90 -14.10
C VAL A 580 -18.00 31.75 -15.12
N GLU A 581 -18.23 31.50 -16.40
CA GLU A 581 -18.14 32.53 -17.45
C GLU A 581 -19.53 32.81 -18.02
#